data_AF-A0A9P6ISK7-F1
#
_entry.id   AF-A0A9P6ISK7-F1
#
_cell.length_a   1.000
_cell.length_b   1.000
_cell.length_c   1.000
_cell.angle_alpha   90.00
_cell.angle_beta   90.00
_cell.angle_gamma   90.00
#
_symmetry.space_group_name_H-M   'P 1'
#
loop_
_entity.id
_entity.type
_entity.pdbx_description
1 polymer ?
#
loop_
_entity_poly.entity_id
_entity_poly.type
_entity_poly.pdbx_seq_one_letter_code
_entity_poly.pdbx_strand_id
1 'polypeptide(L)'
;MTPAPSTVETIAYLKSLPAVRERAEQVYARAQEGHLKHFDVEFARLNDVAKFVVALIKRDYDAADIPNIPPHTRLRHFDVGQKDRIKQLCESWKGRVDTMETVRRLVDLVVVSVLLDAGAGDRWTFEVKPDNIQKVSRTYARSEGLALASLAMFKEGRFSSDIHRSHQVDGKKSPL
;
A
#
# COMPACT_ATOMS: atom_id res chain seq x y z
N MET A 1 -24.26 22.74 -29.77
CA MET A 1 -24.19 22.32 -28.35
C MET A 1 -23.71 20.88 -28.34
N THR A 2 -22.56 20.60 -27.74
CA THR A 2 -22.07 19.21 -27.60
C THR A 2 -22.95 18.50 -26.58
N PRO A 3 -23.49 17.31 -26.86
CA PRO A 3 -24.29 16.56 -25.90
C PRO A 3 -23.45 16.24 -24.66
N ALA A 4 -24.11 16.16 -23.50
CA ALA A 4 -23.45 15.72 -22.28
C ALA A 4 -22.89 14.31 -22.45
N PRO A 5 -21.71 14.00 -21.87
CA PRO A 5 -21.14 12.66 -21.96
C PRO A 5 -22.08 11.64 -21.33
N SER A 6 -22.19 10.48 -21.96
CA SER A 6 -22.88 9.32 -21.40
C SER A 6 -22.20 8.84 -20.12
N THR A 7 -22.90 7.99 -19.36
CA THR A 7 -22.34 7.35 -18.15
C THR A 7 -21.06 6.56 -18.45
N VAL A 8 -21.02 5.85 -19.59
CA VAL A 8 -19.85 5.03 -19.98
C VAL A 8 -18.65 5.92 -20.27
N GLU A 9 -18.84 7.01 -21.02
CA GLU A 9 -17.79 7.99 -21.32
C GLU A 9 -17.29 8.67 -20.04
N THR A 10 -18.20 9.00 -19.13
CA THR A 10 -17.86 9.58 -17.82
C THR A 10 -17.01 8.62 -16.98
N ILE A 11 -17.38 7.35 -16.91
CA ILE A 11 -16.60 6.33 -16.19
C ILE A 11 -15.22 6.14 -16.82
N ALA A 12 -15.15 6.08 -18.16
CA ALA A 12 -13.89 5.94 -18.87
C ALA A 12 -12.95 7.12 -18.59
N TYR A 13 -13.48 8.34 -18.64
CA TYR A 13 -12.76 9.55 -18.28
C TYR A 13 -12.28 9.49 -16.81
N LEU A 14 -13.17 9.22 -15.85
CA LEU A 14 -12.80 9.21 -14.42
C LEU A 14 -11.75 8.15 -14.06
N LYS A 15 -11.62 7.09 -14.85
CA LYS A 15 -10.58 6.05 -14.69
C LYS A 15 -9.25 6.41 -15.37
N SER A 16 -9.15 7.57 -16.02
CA SER A 16 -7.97 7.99 -16.77
C SER A 16 -7.00 8.82 -15.91
N LEU A 17 -5.71 8.78 -16.24
CA LEU A 17 -4.69 9.62 -15.60
C LEU A 17 -4.93 11.13 -15.81
N PRO A 18 -5.39 11.61 -16.98
CA PRO A 18 -5.78 13.01 -17.16
C PRO A 18 -6.84 13.45 -16.16
N ALA A 19 -7.89 12.66 -15.94
CA ALA A 19 -8.92 13.01 -14.97
C ALA A 19 -8.36 13.15 -13.55
N VAL A 20 -7.42 12.29 -13.14
CA VAL A 20 -6.76 12.44 -11.83
C VAL A 20 -6.05 13.79 -11.71
N ARG A 21 -5.29 14.21 -12.74
CA ARG A 21 -4.60 15.51 -12.73
C ARG A 21 -5.58 16.68 -12.72
N GLU A 22 -6.55 16.69 -13.63
CA GLU A 22 -7.54 17.76 -13.75
C GLU A 22 -8.35 17.94 -12.45
N ARG A 23 -8.74 16.84 -11.80
CA ARG A 23 -9.49 16.90 -10.55
C ARG A 23 -8.63 17.31 -9.37
N ALA A 24 -7.37 16.88 -9.31
CA ALA A 24 -6.42 17.32 -8.30
C ALA A 24 -6.11 18.82 -8.43
N GLU A 25 -5.97 19.35 -9.65
CA GLU A 25 -5.76 20.77 -9.91
C GLU A 25 -6.91 21.64 -9.40
N GLN A 26 -8.17 21.17 -9.52
CA GLN A 26 -9.31 21.88 -8.95
C GLN A 26 -9.24 21.98 -7.42
N VAL A 27 -8.75 20.93 -6.74
CA VAL A 27 -8.54 20.95 -5.28
C VAL A 27 -7.38 21.88 -4.94
N TYR A 28 -6.29 21.84 -5.71
CA TYR A 28 -5.12 22.69 -5.54
C TYR A 28 -5.46 24.18 -5.69
N ALA A 29 -6.21 24.55 -6.73
CA ALA A 29 -6.65 25.94 -6.93
C ALA A 29 -7.47 26.44 -5.74
N ARG A 30 -8.41 25.63 -5.22
CA ARG A 30 -9.15 25.97 -3.99
C ARG A 30 -8.25 26.11 -2.77
N ALA A 31 -7.19 25.31 -2.67
CA ALA A 31 -6.20 25.44 -1.61
C ALA A 31 -5.47 26.79 -1.68
N GLN A 32 -5.07 27.23 -2.88
CA GLN A 32 -4.41 28.51 -3.10
C GLN A 32 -5.32 29.71 -2.73
N GLU A 33 -6.61 29.57 -2.92
CA GLU A 33 -7.61 30.59 -2.57
C GLU A 33 -8.06 30.54 -1.10
N GLY A 34 -7.60 29.56 -0.30
CA GLY A 34 -8.05 29.40 1.09
C GLY A 34 -9.51 28.92 1.20
N HIS A 35 -10.01 28.22 0.19
CA HIS A 35 -11.41 27.77 0.09
C HIS A 35 -11.59 26.27 0.44
N LEU A 36 -10.63 25.67 1.12
CA LEU A 36 -10.74 24.29 1.59
C LEU A 36 -11.59 24.23 2.86
N LYS A 37 -12.36 23.15 3.01
CA LYS A 37 -13.32 23.00 4.12
C LYS A 37 -12.70 22.56 5.44
N HIS A 38 -11.66 21.74 5.38
CA HIS A 38 -11.19 20.96 6.55
C HIS A 38 -9.79 21.34 7.01
N PHE A 39 -9.00 21.99 6.16
CA PHE A 39 -7.63 22.40 6.46
C PHE A 39 -7.23 23.53 5.52
N ASP A 40 -6.34 24.40 6.00
CA ASP A 40 -5.70 25.44 5.19
C ASP A 40 -4.31 24.97 4.73
N VAL A 41 -3.81 25.57 3.65
CA VAL A 41 -2.46 25.29 3.14
C VAL A 41 -1.63 26.57 3.19
N GLU A 42 -0.61 26.58 4.03
CA GLU A 42 0.36 27.67 4.10
C GLU A 42 1.50 27.41 3.11
N PHE A 43 1.36 27.93 1.89
CA PHE A 43 2.31 27.73 0.80
C PHE A 43 3.69 28.32 1.10
N ALA A 44 3.79 29.42 1.86
CA ALA A 44 5.08 30.03 2.19
C ALA A 44 5.97 29.10 3.02
N ARG A 45 5.38 28.13 3.73
CA ARG A 45 6.09 27.16 4.58
C ARG A 45 6.57 25.93 3.84
N LEU A 46 6.21 25.71 2.58
CA LEU A 46 6.60 24.50 1.83
C LEU A 46 8.13 24.34 1.77
N ASN A 47 8.86 25.43 1.60
CA ASN A 47 10.33 25.40 1.61
C ASN A 47 10.91 24.99 2.98
N ASP A 48 10.29 25.43 4.07
CA ASP A 48 10.71 25.05 5.42
C ASP A 48 10.44 23.57 5.69
N VAL A 49 9.27 23.07 5.26
CA VAL A 49 8.92 21.65 5.34
C VAL A 49 9.89 20.80 4.53
N ALA A 50 10.23 21.22 3.31
CA ALA A 50 11.21 20.51 2.47
C ALA A 50 12.58 20.45 3.14
N LYS A 51 13.08 21.58 3.71
CA LYS A 51 14.33 21.61 4.47
C LYS A 51 14.29 20.68 5.68
N PHE A 52 13.17 20.66 6.40
CA PHE A 52 12.97 19.80 7.55
C PHE A 52 13.06 18.31 7.16
N VAL A 53 12.35 17.90 6.11
CA VAL A 53 12.39 16.51 5.60
C VAL A 53 13.81 16.15 5.14
N VAL A 54 14.50 17.04 4.42
CA VAL A 54 15.89 16.82 4.01
C VAL A 54 16.82 16.67 5.22
N ALA A 55 16.62 17.45 6.28
CA ALA A 55 17.39 17.34 7.51
C ALA A 55 17.17 15.98 8.20
N LEU A 56 15.94 15.47 8.23
CA LEU A 56 15.64 14.13 8.74
C LEU A 56 16.35 13.05 7.92
N ILE A 57 16.30 13.12 6.59
CA ILE A 57 16.99 12.17 5.71
C ILE A 57 18.50 12.17 5.98
N LYS A 58 19.12 13.35 6.07
CA LYS A 58 20.57 13.49 6.35
C LYS A 58 20.97 13.07 7.77
N ARG A 59 20.05 13.11 8.73
CA ARG A 59 20.27 12.62 10.09
C ARG A 59 20.26 11.10 10.14
N ASP A 60 19.36 10.48 9.39
CA ASP A 60 19.09 9.03 9.45
C ASP A 60 19.93 8.20 8.46
N TYR A 61 20.50 8.83 7.45
CA TYR A 61 21.29 8.17 6.40
C TYR A 61 22.58 8.91 6.07
N ASP A 62 23.66 8.14 5.91
CA ASP A 62 24.93 8.67 5.40
C ASP A 62 24.80 9.13 3.95
N ALA A 63 25.61 10.13 3.56
CA ALA A 63 25.54 10.71 2.22
C ALA A 63 25.75 9.68 1.09
N ALA A 64 26.57 8.65 1.34
CA ALA A 64 26.81 7.56 0.41
C ALA A 64 25.61 6.61 0.25
N ASP A 65 24.72 6.56 1.24
CA ASP A 65 23.56 5.66 1.28
C ASP A 65 22.28 6.31 0.74
N ILE A 66 22.23 7.63 0.59
CA ILE A 66 21.06 8.35 0.06
C ILE A 66 20.55 7.75 -1.27
N PRO A 67 21.40 7.41 -2.26
CA PRO A 67 20.94 6.79 -3.51
C PRO A 67 20.34 5.38 -3.33
N ASN A 68 20.62 4.73 -2.19
CA ASN A 68 20.23 3.36 -1.88
C ASN A 68 19.11 3.29 -0.83
N ILE A 69 18.54 4.43 -0.41
CA ILE A 69 17.40 4.46 0.50
C ILE A 69 16.26 3.68 -0.15
N PRO A 70 15.78 2.59 0.47
CA PRO A 70 14.73 1.82 -0.13
C PRO A 70 13.43 2.62 -0.18
N PRO A 71 12.63 2.48 -1.25
CA PRO A 71 11.36 3.16 -1.34
C PRO A 71 10.42 2.68 -0.21
N HIS A 72 9.71 3.62 0.41
CA HIS A 72 8.69 3.33 1.41
C HIS A 72 7.45 2.75 0.72
N THR A 73 7.50 1.44 0.46
CA THR A 73 6.43 0.68 -0.21
C THR A 73 5.70 -0.20 0.79
N ARG A 74 4.52 -0.69 0.41
CA ARG A 74 3.80 -1.73 1.19
C ARG A 74 4.69 -2.93 1.52
N LEU A 75 5.65 -3.27 0.64
CA LEU A 75 6.59 -4.36 0.89
C LEU A 75 7.37 -4.17 2.19
N ARG A 76 7.77 -2.93 2.51
CA ARG A 76 8.50 -2.61 3.74
C ARG A 76 7.65 -2.77 5.01
N HIS A 77 6.33 -2.64 4.91
CA HIS A 77 5.45 -2.90 6.05
C HIS A 77 5.39 -4.39 6.43
N PHE A 78 5.58 -5.31 5.48
CA PHE A 78 5.69 -6.74 5.79
C PHE A 78 6.99 -7.08 6.55
N ASP A 79 8.02 -6.26 6.39
CA ASP A 79 9.33 -6.47 7.01
C ASP A 79 9.45 -5.92 8.44
N VAL A 80 8.35 -5.39 9.00
CA VAL A 80 8.32 -4.82 10.34
C VAL A 80 8.86 -5.80 11.38
N GLY A 81 9.68 -5.29 12.30
CA GLY A 81 10.42 -6.10 13.26
C GLY A 81 11.71 -6.72 12.69
N GLN A 82 12.21 -6.20 11.56
CA GLN A 82 13.41 -6.67 10.86
C GLN A 82 13.31 -8.13 10.42
N LYS A 83 12.16 -8.50 9.85
CA LYS A 83 11.81 -9.87 9.49
C LYS A 83 11.43 -9.93 8.01
N ASP A 84 12.27 -10.53 7.18
CA ASP A 84 12.06 -10.60 5.73
C ASP A 84 10.98 -11.65 5.36
N ARG A 85 9.72 -11.29 5.60
CA ARG A 85 8.57 -12.18 5.41
C ARG A 85 8.25 -12.40 3.94
N ILE A 86 8.56 -11.42 3.08
CA ILE A 86 8.35 -11.52 1.64
C ILE A 86 9.34 -12.50 1.03
N LYS A 87 10.64 -12.43 1.38
CA LYS A 87 11.61 -13.41 0.92
C LYS A 87 11.22 -14.82 1.34
N GLN A 88 10.80 -15.03 2.59
CA GLN A 88 10.33 -16.33 3.04
C GLN A 88 9.11 -16.83 2.24
N LEU A 89 8.16 -15.94 1.95
CA LEU A 89 6.99 -16.28 1.15
C LEU A 89 7.42 -16.72 -0.26
N CYS A 90 8.31 -15.98 -0.91
CA CYS A 90 8.88 -16.35 -2.20
C CYS A 90 9.64 -17.69 -2.15
N GLU A 91 10.43 -17.92 -1.10
CA GLU A 91 11.14 -19.18 -0.87
C GLU A 91 10.18 -20.37 -0.78
N SER A 92 8.99 -20.19 -0.19
CA SER A 92 7.96 -21.24 -0.11
C SER A 92 7.40 -21.67 -1.47
N TRP A 93 7.56 -20.83 -2.50
CA TRP A 93 7.11 -21.10 -3.87
C TRP A 93 8.23 -21.59 -4.79
N LYS A 94 9.49 -21.53 -4.34
CA LYS A 94 10.66 -21.89 -5.14
C LYS A 94 10.53 -23.32 -5.65
N GLY A 95 10.65 -23.49 -6.97
CA GLY A 95 10.53 -24.78 -7.65
C GLY A 95 9.10 -25.30 -7.82
N ARG A 96 8.08 -24.58 -7.31
CA ARG A 96 6.65 -24.92 -7.47
C ARG A 96 5.95 -24.07 -8.52
N VAL A 97 6.42 -22.84 -8.72
CA VAL A 97 5.91 -21.90 -9.72
C VAL A 97 7.08 -21.17 -10.40
N ASP A 98 6.82 -20.59 -11.56
CA ASP A 98 7.80 -19.78 -12.26
C ASP A 98 7.93 -18.36 -11.67
N THR A 99 8.92 -17.61 -12.16
CA THR A 99 9.18 -16.24 -11.73
C THR A 99 8.01 -15.30 -12.01
N MET A 100 7.31 -15.48 -13.13
CA MET A 100 6.20 -14.61 -13.51
C MET A 100 5.03 -14.79 -12.55
N GLU A 101 4.71 -16.03 -12.20
CA GLU A 101 3.70 -16.36 -11.22
C GLU A 101 4.08 -15.87 -9.82
N THR A 102 5.35 -15.98 -9.42
CA THR A 102 5.85 -15.35 -8.18
C THR A 102 5.53 -13.86 -8.14
N VAL A 103 5.78 -13.15 -9.24
CA VAL A 103 5.47 -11.71 -9.36
C VAL A 103 3.97 -11.45 -9.29
N ARG A 104 3.13 -12.22 -9.99
CA ARG A 104 1.66 -12.07 -9.92
C ARG A 104 1.14 -12.19 -8.49
N ARG A 105 1.61 -13.20 -7.75
CA ARG A 105 1.22 -13.42 -6.35
C ARG A 105 1.65 -12.29 -5.43
N LEU A 106 2.83 -11.71 -5.66
CA LEU A 106 3.28 -10.53 -4.92
C LEU A 106 2.44 -9.30 -5.25
N VAL A 107 2.07 -9.10 -6.51
CA VAL A 107 1.16 -8.03 -6.93
C VAL A 107 -0.20 -8.18 -6.25
N ASP A 108 -0.78 -9.38 -6.29
CA ASP A 108 -2.05 -9.70 -5.62
C ASP A 108 -2.00 -9.37 -4.12
N LEU A 109 -0.97 -9.86 -3.42
CA LEU A 109 -0.75 -9.56 -2.00
C LEU A 109 -0.65 -8.05 -1.74
N VAL A 110 0.16 -7.33 -2.52
CA VAL A 110 0.37 -5.89 -2.33
C VAL A 110 -0.92 -5.12 -2.59
N VAL A 111 -1.64 -5.43 -3.67
CA VAL A 111 -2.88 -4.74 -4.04
C VAL A 111 -3.93 -4.92 -2.95
N VAL A 112 -4.21 -6.16 -2.53
CA VAL A 112 -5.22 -6.39 -1.48
C VAL A 112 -4.80 -5.77 -0.14
N SER A 113 -3.51 -5.82 0.19
CA SER A 113 -2.98 -5.21 1.41
C SER A 113 -3.14 -3.69 1.43
N VAL A 114 -2.90 -3.02 0.30
CA VAL A 114 -3.12 -1.57 0.16
C VAL A 114 -4.61 -1.23 0.25
N LEU A 115 -5.49 -2.00 -0.38
CA LEU A 115 -6.93 -1.77 -0.34
C LEU A 115 -7.51 -1.94 1.07
N LEU A 116 -7.02 -2.90 1.85
CA LEU A 116 -7.45 -3.13 3.24
C LEU A 116 -6.95 -2.05 4.22
N ASP A 117 -5.82 -1.40 3.92
CA ASP A 117 -5.30 -0.31 4.77
C ASP A 117 -6.17 0.96 4.66
N ALA A 118 -6.84 1.15 3.52
CA ALA A 118 -7.76 2.25 3.31
C ALA A 118 -9.05 2.07 4.15
N GLY A 119 -9.03 2.57 5.39
CA GLY A 119 -10.22 2.72 6.22
C GLY A 119 -10.22 1.98 7.57
N ALA A 120 -9.13 1.32 7.95
CA ALA A 120 -9.06 0.57 9.21
C ALA A 120 -9.02 1.47 10.48
N GLY A 121 -8.61 2.74 10.34
CA GLY A 121 -8.50 3.70 11.45
C GLY A 121 -7.26 3.50 12.32
N ASP A 122 -7.06 4.39 13.28
CA ASP A 122 -5.83 4.49 14.11
C ASP A 122 -5.80 3.54 15.32
N ARG A 123 -6.94 2.98 15.70
CA ARG A 123 -7.08 2.04 16.84
C ARG A 123 -6.86 0.58 16.47
N TRP A 124 -6.79 0.26 15.19
CA TRP A 124 -6.74 -1.12 14.73
C TRP A 124 -5.35 -1.74 15.01
N THR A 125 -5.36 -3.00 15.47
CA THR A 125 -4.13 -3.75 15.79
C THR A 125 -4.24 -5.21 15.35
N PHE A 126 -3.09 -5.83 15.10
CA PHE A 126 -2.97 -7.24 14.76
C PHE A 126 -1.90 -7.91 15.62
N GLU A 127 -2.26 -9.03 16.24
CA GLU A 127 -1.33 -9.87 16.97
C GLU A 127 -0.74 -10.95 16.06
N VAL A 128 0.58 -10.90 15.87
CA VAL A 128 1.32 -11.94 15.16
C VAL A 128 1.70 -13.03 16.14
N LYS A 129 1.09 -14.20 15.99
CA LYS A 129 1.41 -15.39 16.78
C LYS A 129 2.81 -15.91 16.47
N PRO A 130 3.42 -16.67 17.41
CA PRO A 130 4.71 -17.28 17.16
C PRO A 130 4.73 -18.17 15.91
N ASP A 131 5.76 -18.03 15.09
CA ASP A 131 6.06 -18.85 13.93
C ASP A 131 7.58 -19.07 13.78
N ASN A 132 8.03 -19.54 12.61
CA ASN A 132 9.45 -19.74 12.36
C ASN A 132 10.27 -18.44 12.31
N ILE A 133 9.64 -17.28 12.10
CA ILE A 133 10.27 -15.94 12.02
C ILE A 133 10.13 -15.16 13.33
N GLN A 134 8.93 -15.14 13.91
CA GLN A 134 8.53 -14.39 15.09
C GLN A 134 8.43 -15.39 16.25
N LYS A 135 9.38 -15.41 17.18
CA LYS A 135 9.45 -16.44 18.24
C LYS A 135 8.48 -16.22 19.40
N VAL A 136 8.01 -14.99 19.57
CA VAL A 136 7.12 -14.58 20.66
C VAL A 136 5.99 -13.76 20.06
N SER A 137 4.78 -13.84 20.63
CA SER A 137 3.64 -13.05 20.18
C SER A 137 4.00 -11.55 20.16
N ARG A 138 3.57 -10.83 19.13
CA ARG A 138 3.80 -9.39 19.02
C ARG A 138 2.66 -8.68 18.31
N THR A 139 2.19 -7.60 18.92
CA THR A 139 1.14 -6.76 18.35
C THR A 139 1.72 -5.62 17.54
N TYR A 140 1.17 -5.40 16.35
CA TYR A 140 1.48 -4.29 15.46
C TYR A 140 0.21 -3.49 15.17
N ALA A 141 0.32 -2.18 15.05
CA ALA A 141 -0.79 -1.26 14.78
C ALA A 141 -0.64 -0.62 13.39
N ARG A 142 -1.65 0.14 12.96
CA ARG A 142 -1.62 0.95 11.72
C ARG A 142 -1.26 0.11 10.49
N SER A 143 -0.59 0.72 9.50
CA SER A 143 -0.24 0.12 8.22
C SER A 143 0.61 -1.14 8.36
N GLU A 144 1.48 -1.23 9.36
CA GLU A 144 2.29 -2.43 9.64
C GLU A 144 1.42 -3.59 10.13
N GLY A 145 0.51 -3.34 11.09
CA GLY A 145 -0.44 -4.37 11.53
C GLY A 145 -1.29 -4.88 10.37
N LEU A 146 -1.81 -3.97 9.54
CA LEU A 146 -2.67 -4.30 8.41
C LEU A 146 -1.91 -5.07 7.33
N ALA A 147 -0.64 -4.72 7.09
CA ALA A 147 0.24 -5.50 6.25
C ALA A 147 0.39 -6.93 6.78
N LEU A 148 0.65 -7.12 8.07
CA LEU A 148 0.81 -8.46 8.63
C LEU A 148 -0.48 -9.29 8.64
N ALA A 149 -1.64 -8.67 8.89
CA ALA A 149 -2.91 -9.38 8.81
C ALA A 149 -3.28 -9.77 7.37
N SER A 150 -3.14 -8.85 6.42
CA SER A 150 -3.36 -9.15 5.00
C SER A 150 -2.42 -10.24 4.51
N LEU A 151 -1.15 -10.23 4.92
CA LEU A 151 -0.21 -11.32 4.65
C LEU A 151 -0.66 -12.66 5.26
N ALA A 152 -1.15 -12.67 6.51
CA ALA A 152 -1.65 -13.88 7.15
C ALA A 152 -2.87 -14.45 6.41
N MET A 153 -3.85 -13.59 6.11
CA MET A 153 -5.04 -13.97 5.35
C MET A 153 -4.70 -14.47 3.93
N PHE A 154 -3.70 -13.87 3.28
CA PHE A 154 -3.21 -14.30 1.97
C PHE A 154 -2.54 -15.67 2.03
N LYS A 155 -1.68 -15.91 3.04
CA LYS A 155 -1.06 -17.22 3.28
C LYS A 155 -2.09 -18.33 3.57
N GLU A 156 -3.20 -17.97 4.21
CA GLU A 156 -4.33 -18.86 4.46
C GLU A 156 -5.26 -19.05 3.24
N GLY A 157 -5.01 -18.32 2.15
CA GLY A 157 -5.81 -18.36 0.92
C GLY A 157 -7.21 -17.76 1.03
N ARG A 158 -7.45 -16.87 2.01
CA ARG A 158 -8.76 -16.24 2.25
C ARG A 158 -9.24 -15.34 1.11
N PHE A 159 -8.34 -14.92 0.23
CA PHE A 159 -8.65 -14.07 -0.91
C PHE A 159 -8.81 -14.85 -2.23
N SER A 160 -8.69 -16.19 -2.17
CA SER A 160 -8.85 -17.06 -3.33
C SER A 160 -10.19 -17.79 -3.27
N SER A 161 -10.83 -17.90 -4.44
CA SER A 161 -11.97 -18.80 -4.65
C SER A 161 -11.56 -20.22 -5.08
N ASP A 162 -10.27 -20.45 -5.38
CA ASP A 162 -9.74 -21.73 -5.88
C ASP A 162 -8.76 -22.34 -4.87
N ILE A 163 -9.15 -23.50 -4.30
CA ILE A 163 -8.35 -24.23 -3.31
C ILE A 163 -7.00 -24.72 -3.86
N HIS A 164 -6.89 -24.89 -5.19
CA HIS A 164 -5.65 -25.29 -5.85
C HIS A 164 -4.73 -24.09 -6.14
N ARG A 165 -5.24 -22.88 -5.96
CA ARG A 165 -4.52 -21.61 -6.11
C ARG A 165 -4.72 -20.74 -4.88
N SER A 166 -4.30 -21.23 -3.73
CA SER A 166 -4.50 -20.53 -2.45
C SER A 166 -3.86 -19.14 -2.41
N HIS A 167 -2.71 -18.94 -3.06
CA HIS A 167 -2.01 -17.66 -3.07
C HIS A 167 -2.37 -16.78 -4.27
N GLN A 168 -3.67 -16.56 -4.53
CA GLN A 168 -4.16 -15.58 -5.50
C GLN A 168 -5.19 -14.66 -4.83
N VAL A 169 -5.49 -13.53 -5.46
CA VAL A 169 -6.61 -12.66 -5.08
C VAL A 169 -7.59 -12.58 -6.26
N ASP A 170 -8.84 -12.93 -6.02
CA ASP A 170 -9.90 -12.78 -7.03
C ASP A 170 -11.16 -12.12 -6.46
N GLY A 171 -11.99 -11.58 -7.36
CA GLY A 171 -13.24 -10.90 -6.99
C GLY A 171 -14.45 -11.83 -6.82
N LYS A 172 -14.26 -13.15 -6.80
CA LYS A 172 -15.35 -14.12 -6.62
C LYS A 172 -15.57 -14.37 -5.14
N LYS A 173 -16.80 -14.76 -4.79
CA LYS A 173 -17.12 -15.13 -3.41
C LYS A 173 -16.32 -16.39 -3.05
N SER A 174 -15.53 -16.31 -1.97
CA SER A 174 -14.82 -17.47 -1.45
C SER A 174 -15.84 -18.57 -1.05
N PRO A 175 -15.52 -19.86 -1.27
CA PRO A 175 -16.40 -20.97 -0.89
C PRO A 175 -16.45 -21.23 0.64
N LEU A 176 -15.71 -20.46 1.44
CA LEU A 176 -15.68 -20.53 2.91
C LEU A 176 -16.97 -19.99 3.56
#